data_AF-A0A8S2YX76-F1
#
_entry.id   AF-A0A8S2YX76-F1
#
_cell.length_a   1.000
_cell.length_b   1.000
_cell.length_c   1.000
_cell.angle_alpha   90.00
_cell.angle_beta   90.00
_cell.angle_gamma   90.00
#
_symmetry.space_group_name_H-M   'P 1'
#
loop_
_entity.id
_entity.type
_entity.pdbx_description
1 polymer ?
#
loop_
_entity_poly.entity_id
_entity_poly.type
_entity_poly.pdbx_seq_one_letter_code
_entity_poly.pdbx_strand_id
1 'polypeptide(L)' 'MNITIDIRYPVLPCSYLTIDAIDISGETQTDIVHNLYKTRLDLDGKPIASE' A
#
# COMPACT_ATOMS: atom_id res chain seq x y z
N MET A 1 -16.17 -9.36 0.77
CA MET A 1 -16.03 -7.90 0.95
C MET A 1 -14.79 -7.49 0.18
N ASN A 2 -14.91 -6.57 -0.78
CA ASN A 2 -13.77 -6.10 -1.57
C ASN A 2 -13.42 -4.70 -1.10
N ILE A 3 -12.17 -4.50 -0.69
CA ILE A 3 -11.65 -3.20 -0.27
C ILE A 3 -10.63 -2.79 -1.32
N THR A 4 -10.91 -1.70 -2.02
CA THR A 4 -9.99 -1.12 -3.01
C THR A 4 -9.46 0.19 -2.45
N ILE A 5 -8.14 0.35 -2.44
CA ILE A 5 -7.47 1.48 -1.79
C ILE A 5 -6.42 2.04 -2.76
N ASP A 6 -6.40 3.36 -2.93
CA ASP A 6 -5.36 4.12 -3.66
C ASP A 6 -4.91 5.26 -2.75
N ILE A 7 -3.68 5.16 -2.23
CA ILE A 7 -3.09 6.13 -1.29
C ILE A 7 -1.74 6.57 -1.83
N ARG A 8 -1.45 7.87 -1.70
CA ARG A 8 -0.17 8.48 -2.07
C ARG A 8 0.50 9.08 -0.85
N TYR A 9 1.78 8.80 -0.69
CA TYR A 9 2.60 9.35 0.38
C TYR A 9 3.64 10.31 -0.20
N PRO A 10 3.66 11.59 0.22
CA PRO A 10 4.71 12.51 -0.16
C PRO A 10 6.00 12.16 0.59
N VAL A 11 7.12 12.06 -0.13
CA VAL A 11 8.48 11.95 0.43
C VAL A 11 8.67 10.73 1.37
N LEU A 12 8.00 9.61 1.07
CA LEU A 12 8.15 8.35 1.82
C LEU A 12 8.53 7.19 0.88
N PRO A 13 9.62 6.44 1.15
CA PRO A 13 10.00 5.30 0.31
C PRO A 13 9.06 4.11 0.49
N CYS A 14 8.74 3.41 -0.60
CA CYS A 14 7.84 2.24 -0.60
C CYS A 14 8.28 1.10 0.33
N SER A 15 9.58 0.96 0.58
CA SER A 15 10.14 -0.06 1.48
C SER A 15 9.75 0.11 2.94
N TYR A 16 9.38 1.33 3.35
CA TYR A 16 8.94 1.62 4.72
C TYR A 16 7.43 1.47 4.92
N LEU A 17 6.68 1.22 3.84
CA LEU A 17 5.23 1.06 3.92
C LEU A 17 4.88 -0.38 4.26
N THR A 18 4.15 -0.58 5.35
CA THR A 18 3.47 -1.82 5.73
C THR A 18 1.98 -1.54 5.85
N ILE A 19 1.16 -2.55 5.52
CA ILE A 19 -0.30 -2.45 5.60
C ILE A 19 -0.79 -3.59 6.48
N ASP A 20 -1.52 -3.24 7.53
CA ASP A 20 -2.15 -4.16 8.46
C ASP A 20 -3.66 -3.97 8.38
N ALA A 21 -4.42 -5.06 8.43
CA ALA A 21 -5.87 -5.00 8.51
C ALA A 21 -6.37 -5.69 9.78
N ILE A 22 -7.41 -5.11 10.38
CA ILE A 22 -8.06 -5.63 11.58
C ILE A 22 -9.55 -5.67 11.31
N ASP A 23 -10.17 -6.84 11.51
CA ASP A 23 -11.62 -6.99 11.50
C ASP A 23 -12.22 -6.72 12.89
N ILE A 24 -13.51 -6.38 12.97
CA ILE A 24 -14.24 -6.13 14.22
C ILE A 24 -14.22 -7.31 15.20
N SER A 25 -13.93 -8.51 14.70
CA SER A 25 -13.71 -9.73 15.48
C SER A 25 -12.38 -9.73 16.26
N GLY A 26 -11.50 -8.75 16.01
CA GLY A 26 -10.16 -8.68 16.58
C GLY A 26 -9.11 -9.52 15.84
N GLU A 27 -9.49 -10.16 14.73
CA GLU A 27 -8.56 -10.87 13.86
C GLU A 27 -7.64 -9.87 13.16
N THR A 28 -6.32 -10.04 13.37
CA THR A 28 -5.28 -9.24 12.72
C THR A 28 -4.72 -10.04 11.56
N GLN A 29 -4.82 -9.52 10.35
CA GLN A 29 -4.11 -10.07 9.19
C GLN A 29 -2.90 -9.19 8.92
N THR A 30 -1.74 -9.64 9.39
CA THR A 30 -0.43 -9.04 9.11
C THR A 30 0.07 -9.54 7.77
N ASP A 31 0.67 -8.66 6.96
CA ASP A 31 1.27 -9.01 5.66
C ASP A 31 0.25 -9.44 4.59
N ILE A 32 -0.86 -8.69 4.44
CA ILE A 32 -1.75 -8.84 3.28
C ILE A 32 -1.02 -8.32 2.03
N VAL A 33 -0.09 -9.08 1.47
CA VAL A 33 0.65 -8.73 0.24
C VAL A 33 -0.09 -9.18 -1.01
N HIS A 34 -1.08 -10.07 -0.86
CA HIS A 34 -1.88 -10.56 -1.98
C HIS A 34 -2.73 -9.40 -2.56
N ASN A 35 -2.30 -8.87 -3.71
CA ASN A 35 -2.91 -7.78 -4.50
C ASN A 35 -2.57 -6.33 -4.12
N LEU A 36 -1.52 -6.09 -3.31
CA LEU A 36 -1.02 -4.73 -3.09
C LEU A 36 0.17 -4.44 -4.01
N TYR A 37 0.06 -3.34 -4.76
CA TYR A 37 1.12 -2.86 -5.65
C TYR A 37 1.72 -1.59 -5.06
N LYS A 38 3.03 -1.59 -4.83
CA LYS A 38 3.77 -0.43 -4.33
C LYS A 38 4.56 0.17 -5.49
N THR A 39 4.11 1.31 -5.97
CA THR A 39 4.75 2.00 -7.09
C THR A 39 5.37 3.30 -6.61
N ARG A 40 6.66 3.51 -6.89
CA ARG A 40 7.31 4.78 -6.60
C ARG A 40 6.78 5.85 -7.55
N LEU A 41 6.47 7.02 -7.01
CA LEU A 41 6.05 8.20 -7.76
C LEU A 41 7.19 9.23 -7.87
N ASP A 42 7.28 9.90 -9.01
CA ASP A 42 8.16 11.05 -9.23
C ASP A 42 7.59 12.32 -8.56
N LEU A 43 8.31 13.44 -8.72
CA LEU A 43 7.93 14.73 -8.16
C LEU A 43 6.65 15.31 -8.80
N ASP A 44 6.28 14.84 -9.99
CA ASP A 44 5.06 15.23 -10.71
C ASP A 44 3.89 14.27 -10.41
N GLY A 45 4.09 13.29 -9.52
CA GLY A 45 3.09 12.31 -9.12
C GLY A 45 2.86 11.19 -10.15
N LYS A 46 3.79 10.96 -11.08
CA LYS A 46 3.75 9.87 -12.06
C LYS A 46 4.58 8.67 -11.62
N PRO A 47 4.18 7.44 -11.97
CA PRO A 47 4.98 6.23 -11.73
C PRO A 47 6.37 6.30 -12.37
N ILE A 48 7.44 6.03 -11.60
CA ILE A 48 8.83 6.10 -12.13
C ILE A 48 9.20 4.85 -12.94
N ALA A 49 8.65 3.68 -12.59
CA ALA A 49 8.61 2.43 -13.35
C ALA A 49 7.79 1.41 -12.56
N SER A 50 7.09 0.51 -13.23
CA SER A 50 6.46 -0.68 -12.62
C SER A 50 7.48 -1.81 -12.53
N GLU A 51 7.68 -2.37 -11.34
CA GLU A 51 8.24 -3.70 -11.17
C GLU A 51 7.14 -4.75 -11.30
#